data_AF-A0A962GMM0-F1
#
_entry.id   AF-A0A962GMM0-F1
#
_cell.length_a   1.000
_cell.length_b   1.000
_cell.length_c   1.000
_cell.angle_alpha   90.00
_cell.angle_beta   90.00
_cell.angle_gamma   90.00
#
_symmetry.space_group_name_H-M   'P 1'
#
loop_
_entity.id
_entity.type
_entity.pdbx_description
1 polymer ?
#
loop_
_entity_poly.entity_id
_entity_poly.type
_entity_poly.pdbx_seq_one_letter_code
_entity_poly.pdbx_strand_id
1 'polypeptide(L)'
;MKISILMDDINGINTKKDSTFAMMLEAQRRDYEIYYFTQNDTYISKNTPFAQSKIIKLTDSKTNYYEVLEEKTVDLTTMNVILMRKDPPFNMEYIMDTYFIELAQRKGVLIVNNPQALRDANEKFFVEAFPQLSPECTISRNPKHIVEFTKKHEKVIIKPMDGMGGASIFQTGKNDKNL
;
A
#
# COMPACT_ATOMS: atom_id res chain seq x y z
N MET A 1 10.85 20.50 -5.63
CA MET A 1 9.45 20.15 -5.27
C MET A 1 9.45 19.58 -3.86
N LYS A 2 8.31 19.58 -3.17
CA LYS A 2 8.12 18.91 -1.87
C LYS A 2 7.36 17.61 -2.08
N ILE A 3 7.97 16.50 -1.70
CA ILE A 3 7.38 15.17 -1.77
C ILE A 3 7.25 14.61 -0.37
N SER A 4 6.06 14.09 -0.07
CA SER A 4 5.73 13.44 1.18
C SER A 4 5.58 11.94 0.96
N ILE A 5 6.09 11.14 1.89
CA ILE A 5 6.06 9.68 1.84
C ILE A 5 5.35 9.17 3.10
N LEU A 6 4.16 8.61 2.92
CA LEU A 6 3.47 7.84 3.95
C LEU A 6 3.92 6.38 3.81
N MET A 7 4.72 5.89 4.74
CA MET A 7 5.23 4.51 4.71
C MET A 7 5.36 3.92 6.12
N ASP A 8 5.65 2.62 6.18
CA ASP A 8 6.12 1.95 7.40
C ASP A 8 7.42 2.58 7.92
N ASP A 9 7.84 2.21 9.13
CA ASP A 9 9.05 2.80 9.70
C ASP A 9 10.24 2.60 8.75
N ILE A 10 10.86 3.73 8.34
CA ILE A 10 12.06 3.71 7.51
C ILE A 10 13.21 2.98 8.22
N ASN A 11 13.15 2.85 9.56
CA ASN A 11 14.04 1.97 10.31
C ASN A 11 13.79 0.50 9.95
N GLY A 12 14.82 -0.13 9.38
CA GLY A 12 14.84 -1.57 9.14
C GLY A 12 14.49 -1.98 7.72
N ILE A 13 14.33 -1.02 6.80
CA ILE A 13 14.16 -1.35 5.38
C ILE A 13 15.42 -2.03 4.81
N ASN A 14 15.22 -2.92 3.83
CA ASN A 14 16.31 -3.50 3.07
C ASN A 14 16.61 -2.61 1.86
N THR A 15 17.60 -1.73 1.98
CA THR A 15 17.92 -0.72 0.94
C THR A 15 18.20 -1.28 -0.45
N LYS A 16 18.57 -2.57 -0.56
CA LYS A 16 18.77 -3.24 -1.87
C LYS A 16 17.48 -3.65 -2.57
N LYS A 17 16.39 -3.83 -1.83
CA LYS A 17 15.12 -4.38 -2.32
C LYS A 17 13.97 -3.39 -2.18
N ASP A 18 14.13 -2.39 -1.34
CA ASP A 18 13.10 -1.41 -1.05
C ASP A 18 12.94 -0.43 -2.23
N SER A 19 11.80 -0.53 -2.91
CA SER A 19 11.49 0.35 -4.03
C SER A 19 11.12 1.77 -3.58
N THR A 20 10.61 1.93 -2.35
CA THR A 20 10.32 3.25 -1.78
C THR A 20 11.63 4.03 -1.59
N PHE A 21 12.67 3.38 -1.07
CA PHE A 21 14.02 3.94 -0.93
C PHE A 21 14.61 4.35 -2.29
N ALA A 22 14.50 3.50 -3.31
CA ALA A 22 14.96 3.83 -4.66
C ALA A 22 14.23 5.05 -5.25
N MET A 23 12.91 5.16 -5.04
CA MET A 23 12.12 6.33 -5.45
C MET A 23 12.58 7.61 -4.73
N MET A 24 12.82 7.53 -3.43
CA MET A 24 13.27 8.69 -2.65
C MET A 24 14.70 9.12 -3.02
N LEU A 25 15.62 8.18 -3.29
CA LEU A 25 16.97 8.52 -3.80
C LEU A 25 16.90 9.28 -5.12
N GLU A 26 16.05 8.84 -6.05
CA GLU A 26 15.86 9.53 -7.32
C GLU A 26 15.19 10.91 -7.13
N ALA A 27 14.23 11.04 -6.21
CA ALA A 27 13.65 12.32 -5.85
C ALA A 27 14.70 13.30 -5.30
N GLN A 28 15.58 12.82 -4.41
CA GLN A 28 16.70 13.62 -3.87
C GLN A 28 17.67 14.03 -4.98
N ARG A 29 18.00 13.13 -5.92
CA ARG A 29 18.87 13.42 -7.07
C ARG A 29 18.32 14.54 -7.97
N ARG A 30 17.01 14.79 -7.91
CA ARG A 30 16.31 15.89 -8.62
C ARG A 30 16.11 17.12 -7.75
N ASP A 31 16.80 17.22 -6.62
CA ASP A 31 16.70 18.32 -5.65
C ASP A 31 15.29 18.49 -5.06
N TYR A 32 14.56 17.38 -4.86
CA TYR A 32 13.28 17.41 -4.15
C TYR A 32 13.52 17.31 -2.64
N GLU A 33 12.73 18.05 -1.88
CA GLU A 33 12.71 17.97 -0.42
C GLU A 33 11.80 16.81 -0.02
N ILE A 34 12.35 15.87 0.76
CA ILE A 34 11.69 14.61 1.11
C ILE A 34 11.18 14.71 2.54
N TYR A 35 9.86 14.58 2.69
CA TYR A 35 9.15 14.54 3.95
C TYR A 35 8.68 13.11 4.17
N TYR A 36 9.03 12.52 5.31
CA TYR A 36 8.62 11.18 5.69
C TYR A 36 7.75 11.24 6.94
N PHE A 37 6.67 10.44 6.96
CA PHE A 37 5.82 10.25 8.13
C PHE A 37 5.16 8.86 8.09
N THR A 38 4.74 8.40 9.26
CA THR A 38 3.99 7.17 9.47
C THR A 38 2.52 7.48 9.79
N GLN A 39 1.67 6.45 9.87
CA GLN A 39 0.26 6.62 10.23
C GLN A 39 0.09 7.33 11.59
N ASN A 40 0.96 7.04 12.56
CA ASN A 40 0.89 7.59 13.92
C ASN A 40 1.20 9.09 13.99
N ASP A 41 1.79 9.65 12.94
CA ASP A 41 2.17 11.06 12.88
C ASP A 41 1.04 11.95 12.36
N THR A 42 -0.08 11.36 11.95
CA THR A 42 -1.17 12.05 11.23
C THR A 42 -2.26 12.57 12.16
N TYR A 43 -2.81 13.74 11.84
CA TYR A 43 -4.03 14.23 12.47
C TYR A 43 -4.76 15.23 11.57
N ILE A 44 -6.05 15.45 11.84
CA ILE A 44 -6.86 16.43 11.12
C ILE A 44 -7.18 17.59 12.07
N SER A 45 -7.03 18.82 11.57
CA SER A 45 -7.53 20.01 12.26
C SER A 45 -8.27 20.89 11.27
N LYS A 46 -9.54 21.23 11.58
CA LYS A 46 -10.40 22.09 10.76
C LYS A 46 -10.43 21.71 9.27
N ASN A 47 -10.56 20.40 8.97
CA ASN A 47 -10.59 19.85 7.61
C ASN A 47 -9.26 19.94 6.83
N THR A 48 -8.15 20.22 7.52
CA THR A 48 -6.80 20.17 6.95
C THR A 48 -6.06 18.95 7.51
N PRO A 49 -5.50 18.08 6.65
CA PRO A 49 -4.65 16.98 7.08
C PRO A 49 -3.23 17.48 7.40
N PHE A 50 -2.76 17.17 8.60
CA PHE A 50 -1.41 17.49 9.08
C PHE A 50 -0.64 16.20 9.39
N ALA A 51 0.69 16.26 9.25
CA ALA A 51 1.57 15.20 9.70
C ALA A 51 2.79 15.77 10.45
N GLN A 52 3.17 15.13 11.56
CA GLN A 52 4.49 15.34 12.17
C GLN A 52 5.54 14.67 11.28
N SER A 53 6.13 15.45 10.37
CA SER A 53 7.02 14.92 9.33
C SER A 53 8.48 15.09 9.71
N LYS A 54 9.28 14.12 9.29
CA LYS A 54 10.75 14.21 9.30
C LYS A 54 11.23 14.58 7.91
N ILE A 55 12.01 15.65 7.81
CA ILE A 55 12.72 15.98 6.58
C ILE A 55 13.99 15.16 6.58
N ILE A 56 14.18 14.35 5.55
CA ILE A 56 15.26 13.37 5.51
C ILE A 56 16.20 13.59 4.34
N LYS A 57 17.46 13.25 4.58
CA LYS A 57 18.49 13.08 3.54
C LYS A 57 18.86 11.62 3.46
N LEU A 58 19.00 11.11 2.24
CA LEU A 58 19.31 9.72 1.97
C LEU A 58 20.75 9.56 1.48
N THR A 59 21.36 8.44 1.83
CA THR A 59 22.65 8.00 1.31
C THR A 59 22.49 6.59 0.77
N ASP A 60 22.92 6.34 -0.46
CA ASP A 60 22.90 5.00 -1.06
C ASP A 60 23.95 4.09 -0.37
N SER A 61 23.52 3.50 0.73
CA SER A 61 24.36 2.70 1.63
C SER A 61 23.50 1.60 2.28
N LYS A 62 24.17 0.58 2.83
CA LYS A 62 23.50 -0.45 3.66
C LYS A 62 23.31 0.01 5.10
N THR A 63 24.13 0.93 5.58
CA THR A 63 24.15 1.44 6.95
C THR A 63 24.08 2.96 6.92
N ASN A 64 23.41 3.57 7.89
CA ASN A 64 23.22 5.03 7.94
C ASN A 64 22.67 5.57 6.61
N TYR A 65 21.66 4.88 6.06
CA TYR A 65 21.10 5.17 4.73
C TYR A 65 20.14 6.36 4.72
N TYR A 66 19.82 6.91 5.89
CA TYR A 66 19.07 8.14 6.03
C TYR A 66 19.53 8.94 7.25
N GLU A 67 19.32 10.25 7.18
CA GLU A 67 19.56 11.23 8.25
C GLU A 67 18.31 12.12 8.38
N VAL A 68 17.89 12.40 9.61
CA VAL A 68 16.82 13.37 9.88
C VAL A 68 17.44 14.74 10.01
N LEU A 69 17.07 15.66 9.11
CA LEU A 69 17.57 17.04 9.11
C LEU A 69 16.73 17.94 10.02
N GLU A 70 15.41 17.75 10.02
CA GLU A 70 14.45 18.54 10.77
C GLU A 70 13.19 17.70 11.05
N GLU A 71 12.55 17.90 12.20
CA GLU A 71 11.20 17.39 12.47
C GLU A 71 10.23 18.56 12.64
N LYS A 72 9.12 18.56 11.90
CA LYS A 72 8.11 19.61 12.02
C LYS A 72 6.71 19.12 11.64
N THR A 73 5.71 19.78 12.20
CA THR A 73 4.33 19.61 11.75
C THR A 73 4.13 20.26 10.40
N VAL A 74 3.56 19.52 9.46
CA VAL A 74 3.36 19.97 8.08
C VAL A 74 1.89 19.90 7.68
N ASP A 75 1.39 20.99 7.11
CA ASP A 75 0.14 20.98 6.36
C ASP A 75 0.34 20.21 5.05
N LEU A 76 -0.24 19.02 4.96
CA LEU A 76 -0.08 18.14 3.80
C LEU A 76 -0.69 18.74 2.53
N THR A 77 -1.58 19.73 2.63
CA THR A 77 -2.15 20.44 1.46
C THR A 77 -1.12 21.33 0.76
N THR A 78 0.01 21.62 1.41
CA THR A 78 1.10 22.41 0.83
C THR A 78 2.12 21.57 0.05
N MET A 79 1.95 20.25 0.03
CA MET A 79 2.81 19.33 -0.70
C MET A 79 2.52 19.34 -2.20
N ASN A 80 3.52 18.99 -3.01
CA ASN A 80 3.27 18.75 -4.43
C ASN A 80 2.76 17.33 -4.68
N VAL A 81 3.34 16.36 -3.98
CA VAL A 81 3.04 14.94 -4.14
C VAL A 81 3.06 14.23 -2.78
N ILE A 82 2.14 13.30 -2.56
CA ILE A 82 2.21 12.31 -1.48
C ILE A 82 2.28 10.91 -2.11
N LEU A 83 3.33 10.15 -1.82
CA LEU A 83 3.41 8.73 -2.15
C LEU A 83 2.84 7.92 -0.98
N MET A 84 1.73 7.22 -1.23
CA MET A 84 1.15 6.22 -0.33
C MET A 84 1.91 4.91 -0.52
N ARG A 85 2.89 4.66 0.36
CA ARG A 85 3.83 3.54 0.33
C ARG A 85 3.78 2.70 1.61
N LYS A 86 2.69 2.80 2.36
CA LYS A 86 2.35 1.88 3.45
C LYS A 86 2.15 0.48 2.89
N ASP A 87 2.83 -0.51 3.45
CA ASP A 87 2.66 -1.89 3.05
C ASP A 87 1.27 -2.41 3.50
N PRO A 88 0.67 -3.37 2.77
CA PRO A 88 -0.53 -4.05 3.22
C PRO A 88 -0.28 -4.79 4.57
N PRO A 89 -1.34 -5.23 5.27
CA PRO A 89 -2.65 -5.62 4.73
C PRO A 89 -3.56 -4.45 4.39
N PHE A 90 -4.43 -4.67 3.40
CA PHE A 90 -5.56 -3.77 3.12
C PHE A 90 -6.65 -3.98 4.17
N ASN A 91 -6.53 -3.27 5.30
CA ASN A 91 -7.43 -3.34 6.45
C ASN A 91 -8.15 -2.00 6.67
N MET A 92 -8.90 -1.87 7.77
CA MET A 92 -9.61 -0.62 8.06
C MET A 92 -8.67 0.56 8.26
N GLU A 93 -7.51 0.37 8.88
CA GLU A 93 -6.51 1.42 9.06
C GLU A 93 -6.00 1.94 7.71
N TYR A 94 -5.68 1.03 6.77
CA TYR A 94 -5.30 1.40 5.41
C TYR A 94 -6.41 2.21 4.71
N ILE A 95 -7.67 1.81 4.88
CA ILE A 95 -8.82 2.54 4.35
C ILE A 95 -8.90 3.95 4.98
N MET A 96 -8.70 4.07 6.29
CA MET A 96 -8.70 5.37 6.99
C MET A 96 -7.59 6.29 6.48
N ASP A 97 -6.39 5.76 6.21
CA ASP A 97 -5.31 6.51 5.58
C ASP A 97 -5.74 7.07 4.23
N THR A 98 -6.47 6.29 3.42
CA THR A 98 -6.94 6.78 2.11
C THR A 98 -7.87 7.98 2.26
N TYR A 99 -8.79 7.97 3.23
CA TYR A 99 -9.66 9.13 3.47
C TYR A 99 -8.89 10.34 3.97
N PHE A 100 -7.87 10.12 4.82
CA PHE A 100 -7.01 11.17 5.34
C PHE A 100 -6.23 11.88 4.22
N ILE A 101 -5.50 11.13 3.38
CA ILE A 101 -4.71 11.72 2.28
C ILE A 101 -5.59 12.26 1.15
N GLU A 102 -6.83 11.77 0.99
CA GLU A 102 -7.80 12.33 0.04
C GLU A 102 -8.19 13.77 0.39
N LEU A 103 -8.12 14.18 1.66
CA LEU A 103 -8.31 15.59 2.03
C LEU A 103 -7.25 16.49 1.38
N ALA A 104 -6.00 16.05 1.34
CA ALA A 104 -4.92 16.75 0.64
C ALA A 104 -5.15 16.72 -0.87
N GLN A 105 -5.59 15.58 -1.41
CA GLN A 105 -5.92 15.44 -2.83
C GLN A 105 -6.95 16.48 -3.30
N ARG A 106 -8.02 16.68 -2.50
CA ARG A 106 -9.08 17.67 -2.78
C ARG A 106 -8.58 19.12 -2.78
N LYS A 107 -7.37 19.37 -2.26
CA LYS A 107 -6.70 20.67 -2.26
C LYS A 107 -5.64 20.80 -3.36
N GLY A 108 -5.54 19.83 -4.27
CA GLY A 108 -4.67 19.89 -5.44
C GLY A 108 -3.36 19.09 -5.32
N VAL A 109 -3.14 18.39 -4.20
CA VAL A 109 -1.97 17.54 -4.02
C VAL A 109 -2.11 16.27 -4.85
N LEU A 110 -1.07 15.90 -5.60
CA LEU A 110 -1.06 14.61 -6.30
C LEU A 110 -0.83 13.49 -5.29
N ILE A 111 -1.76 12.55 -5.17
CA ILE A 111 -1.57 11.34 -4.36
C ILE A 111 -1.28 10.17 -5.28
N VAL A 112 -0.21 9.42 -4.99
CA VAL A 112 0.19 8.24 -5.74
C VAL A 112 0.17 7.03 -4.81
N ASN A 113 -0.74 6.07 -4.97
CA ASN A 113 -1.83 6.02 -5.94
C ASN A 113 -3.07 6.80 -5.49
N ASN A 114 -4.02 7.01 -6.41
CA ASN A 114 -5.28 7.69 -6.12
C ASN A 114 -6.02 6.98 -4.95
N PRO A 115 -6.43 7.71 -3.88
CA PRO A 115 -7.01 7.10 -2.68
C PRO A 115 -8.34 6.37 -2.93
N GLN A 116 -9.18 6.92 -3.81
CA GLN A 116 -10.41 6.24 -4.21
C GLN A 116 -10.09 4.96 -4.98
N ALA A 117 -9.17 5.02 -5.95
CA ALA A 117 -8.77 3.84 -6.71
C ALA A 117 -8.18 2.75 -5.80
N LEU A 118 -7.45 3.10 -4.74
CA LEU A 118 -6.96 2.15 -3.75
C LEU A 118 -8.10 1.41 -3.02
N ARG A 119 -9.23 2.08 -2.77
CA ARG A 119 -10.42 1.45 -2.16
C ARG A 119 -11.22 0.61 -3.17
N ASP A 120 -11.28 1.08 -4.42
CA ASP A 120 -12.08 0.44 -5.47
C ASP A 120 -11.38 -0.78 -6.08
N ALA A 121 -10.05 -0.74 -6.20
CA ALA A 121 -9.24 -1.76 -6.87
C ALA A 121 -8.52 -2.69 -5.88
N ASN A 122 -9.27 -3.49 -5.12
CA ASN A 122 -8.69 -4.55 -4.29
C ASN A 122 -7.85 -5.52 -5.14
N GLU A 123 -6.62 -5.83 -4.71
CA GLU A 123 -5.65 -6.61 -5.48
C GLU A 123 -6.16 -7.97 -6.01
N LYS A 124 -7.12 -8.60 -5.31
CA LYS A 124 -7.69 -9.88 -5.72
C LYS A 124 -9.05 -9.73 -6.39
N PHE A 125 -9.90 -8.83 -5.89
CA PHE A 125 -11.25 -8.64 -6.41
C PHE A 125 -11.26 -7.89 -7.75
N PHE A 126 -10.29 -7.01 -7.99
CA PHE A 126 -10.23 -6.20 -9.20
C PHE A 126 -10.00 -7.05 -10.47
N VAL A 127 -9.54 -8.29 -10.32
CA VAL A 127 -9.42 -9.27 -11.41
C VAL A 127 -10.78 -9.58 -12.06
N GLU A 128 -11.89 -9.49 -11.30
CA GLU A 128 -13.25 -9.70 -11.84
C GLU A 128 -13.66 -8.63 -12.86
N ALA A 129 -12.95 -7.50 -12.96
CA ALA A 129 -13.15 -6.54 -14.04
C ALA A 129 -12.59 -7.03 -15.39
N PHE A 130 -11.75 -8.08 -15.39
CA PHE A 130 -11.09 -8.63 -16.56
C PHE A 130 -11.13 -10.17 -16.58
N PRO A 131 -12.33 -10.79 -16.52
CA PRO A 131 -12.48 -12.25 -16.39
C PRO A 131 -11.86 -13.02 -17.56
N GLN A 132 -11.71 -12.40 -18.73
CA GLN A 132 -11.06 -12.97 -19.90
C GLN A 132 -9.53 -13.11 -19.77
N LEU A 133 -8.92 -12.43 -18.80
CA LEU A 133 -7.49 -12.46 -18.53
C LEU A 133 -7.14 -13.26 -17.28
N SER A 134 -8.15 -13.77 -16.56
CA SER A 134 -7.99 -14.52 -15.32
C SER A 134 -8.31 -16.00 -15.52
N PRO A 135 -7.72 -16.90 -14.70
CA PRO A 135 -8.24 -18.25 -14.60
C PRO A 135 -9.70 -18.22 -14.10
N GLU A 136 -10.45 -19.28 -14.37
CA GLU A 136 -11.78 -19.46 -13.77
C GLU A 136 -11.65 -19.41 -12.23
N CYS A 137 -12.52 -18.65 -11.58
CA CYS A 137 -12.52 -18.49 -10.13
C CYS A 137 -13.92 -18.42 -9.55
N THR A 138 -14.02 -18.75 -8.27
CA THR A 138 -15.21 -18.50 -7.46
C THR A 138 -14.79 -17.77 -6.20
N ILE A 139 -15.57 -16.78 -5.79
CA ILE A 139 -15.39 -16.06 -4.53
C ILE A 139 -16.64 -16.30 -3.70
N SER A 140 -16.50 -16.97 -2.56
CA SER A 140 -17.65 -17.36 -1.74
C SER A 140 -17.28 -17.44 -0.26
N ARG A 141 -18.21 -17.02 0.60
CA ARG A 141 -18.17 -17.34 2.05
C ARG A 141 -18.85 -18.68 2.37
N ASN A 142 -19.68 -19.18 1.45
CA ASN A 142 -20.33 -20.49 1.60
C ASN A 142 -19.37 -21.58 1.11
N PRO A 143 -18.92 -22.50 2.00
CA PRO A 143 -17.98 -23.56 1.63
C PRO A 143 -18.54 -24.51 0.57
N LYS A 144 -19.87 -24.65 0.45
CA LYS A 144 -20.49 -25.51 -0.56
C LYS A 144 -20.08 -25.11 -1.98
N HIS A 145 -20.11 -23.81 -2.29
CA HIS A 145 -19.69 -23.32 -3.62
C HIS A 145 -18.19 -23.57 -3.88
N ILE A 146 -17.35 -23.48 -2.85
CA ILE A 146 -15.90 -23.74 -2.97
C ILE A 146 -15.66 -25.22 -3.26
N VAL A 147 -16.35 -26.12 -2.55
CA VAL A 147 -16.26 -27.57 -2.76
C VAL A 147 -16.79 -27.95 -4.15
N GLU A 148 -17.93 -27.40 -4.57
CA GLU A 148 -18.50 -27.63 -5.90
C GLU A 148 -17.55 -27.16 -7.01
N PHE A 149 -16.94 -25.99 -6.86
CA PHE A 149 -15.92 -25.51 -7.78
C PHE A 149 -14.71 -26.45 -7.81
N THR A 150 -14.23 -26.89 -6.65
CA THR A 150 -13.05 -27.74 -6.55
C THR A 150 -13.25 -29.11 -7.20
N LYS A 151 -14.46 -29.67 -7.12
CA LYS A 151 -14.81 -30.94 -7.78
C LYS A 151 -14.81 -30.85 -9.32
N LYS A 152 -14.98 -29.66 -9.90
CA LYS A 152 -14.98 -29.45 -11.36
C LYS A 152 -13.57 -29.42 -11.96
N HIS A 153 -12.53 -29.13 -11.17
CA HIS A 153 -11.18 -28.88 -11.66
C HIS A 153 -10.16 -29.87 -11.09
N GLU A 154 -9.16 -30.24 -11.90
CA GLU A 154 -8.11 -31.17 -11.47
C GLU A 154 -7.20 -30.57 -10.41
N LYS A 155 -6.95 -29.26 -10.50
CA LYS A 155 -6.13 -28.48 -9.57
C LYS A 155 -6.80 -27.14 -9.32
N VAL A 156 -6.90 -26.77 -8.05
CA VAL A 156 -7.45 -25.50 -7.60
C VAL A 156 -6.53 -24.88 -6.56
N ILE A 157 -6.42 -23.55 -6.60
CA ILE A 157 -5.77 -22.77 -5.55
C ILE A 157 -6.85 -22.10 -4.70
N ILE A 158 -6.84 -22.35 -3.40
CA ILE A 158 -7.69 -21.68 -2.41
C ILE A 158 -6.82 -20.68 -1.65
N LYS A 159 -7.28 -19.45 -1.52
CA LYS A 159 -6.55 -18.35 -0.87
C LYS A 159 -7.52 -17.36 -0.19
N PRO A 160 -7.11 -16.70 0.90
CA PRO A 160 -7.90 -15.62 1.51
C PRO A 160 -7.89 -14.36 0.64
N MET A 161 -8.86 -13.47 0.88
CA MET A 161 -9.01 -12.23 0.10
C MET A 161 -8.10 -11.09 0.57
N ASP A 162 -7.70 -11.10 1.83
CA ASP A 162 -6.99 -10.01 2.53
C ASP A 162 -5.50 -10.27 2.78
N GLY A 163 -5.00 -11.50 2.56
CA GLY A 163 -3.59 -11.85 2.74
C GLY A 163 -2.65 -11.45 1.59
N MET A 164 -1.35 -11.31 1.86
CA MET A 164 -0.31 -11.05 0.87
C MET A 164 0.88 -12.01 1.04
N GLY A 165 1.85 -12.00 0.11
CA GLY A 165 3.12 -12.71 0.27
C GLY A 165 3.03 -14.24 0.36
N GLY A 166 1.99 -14.86 -0.19
CA GLY A 166 1.82 -16.31 -0.16
C GLY A 166 1.14 -16.87 1.10
N ALA A 167 0.69 -16.02 2.02
CA ALA A 167 0.01 -16.45 3.23
C ALA A 167 -1.30 -17.20 2.94
N SER A 168 -1.48 -18.35 3.59
CA SER A 168 -2.69 -19.20 3.51
C SER A 168 -3.12 -19.57 2.09
N ILE A 169 -2.16 -19.85 1.21
CA ILE A 169 -2.41 -20.41 -0.11
C ILE A 169 -2.38 -21.94 -0.04
N PHE A 170 -3.48 -22.59 -0.42
CA PHE A 170 -3.61 -24.04 -0.45
C PHE A 170 -3.81 -24.53 -1.88
N GLN A 171 -3.17 -25.64 -2.22
CA GLN A 171 -3.39 -26.33 -3.48
C GLN A 171 -4.19 -27.61 -3.21
N THR A 172 -5.28 -27.79 -3.95
CA THR A 172 -6.20 -28.95 -3.84
C THR A 172 -6.74 -29.32 -5.23
N GLY A 173 -7.74 -30.20 -5.33
CA GLY A 173 -8.39 -30.58 -6.57
C GLY A 173 -9.45 -31.67 -6.39
N LYS A 174 -10.07 -32.11 -7.50
CA LYS A 174 -11.20 -33.07 -7.50
C LYS A 174 -11.00 -34.38 -6.71
N ASN A 175 -9.76 -34.78 -6.43
CA ASN A 175 -9.40 -36.03 -5.75
C ASN A 175 -8.94 -35.85 -4.29
N ASP A 176 -8.99 -34.63 -3.74
CA ASP A 176 -8.58 -34.39 -2.35
C ASP A 176 -9.61 -34.98 -1.38
N LYS A 177 -9.12 -35.83 -0.46
CA LYS A 177 -9.95 -36.56 0.52
C LYS A 177 -10.36 -35.69 1.71
N ASN A 178 -9.76 -34.51 1.85
CA ASN A 178 -10.02 -33.58 2.95
C ASN A 178 -11.02 -32.46 2.58
N LEU A 179 -11.60 -32.51 1.36
CA LEU A 179 -12.62 -31.59 0.86
C LEU A 179 -14.05 -31.99 1.24
#